data_AF-A0A060BZP0-F1
#
_entry.id   AF-A0A060BZP0-F1
#
_cell.length_a   1.000
_cell.length_b   1.000
_cell.length_c   1.000
_cell.angle_alpha   90.00
_cell.angle_beta   90.00
_cell.angle_gamma   90.00
#
_symmetry.space_group_name_H-M   'P 1'
#
loop_
_entity.id
_entity.type
_entity.pdbx_description
1 polymer ?
#
loop_
_entity_poly.entity_id
_entity_poly.type
_entity_poly.pdbx_seq_one_letter_code
_entity_poly.pdbx_strand_id
1 'polypeptide(L)'
;MLFGLATVTMPIATAGAAQAHGFTANPPSRQALCANGTVQNCGAIQWEPQSVEGPGNFPQAGPADGHLCSGGNSRFAVLDDPRGGNWPATQVSADQQLSFRWKITAAHSTES
;
A
#
# COMPACT_ATOMS: atom_id res chain seq x y z
N MET A 1 5.71 -28.04 -52.18
CA MET A 1 5.70 -27.91 -50.70
C MET A 1 6.33 -26.58 -50.35
N LEU A 2 5.56 -25.61 -49.88
CA LEU A 2 6.10 -24.41 -49.22
C LEU A 2 5.02 -23.93 -48.25
N PHE A 3 5.08 -24.43 -47.01
CA PHE A 3 4.26 -23.94 -45.91
C PHE A 3 4.96 -22.69 -45.36
N GLY A 4 4.43 -21.51 -45.68
CA GLY A 4 4.91 -20.26 -45.11
C GLY A 4 4.53 -20.17 -43.63
N LEU A 5 5.50 -20.23 -42.74
CA LEU A 5 5.29 -19.95 -41.32
C LEU A 5 5.10 -18.43 -41.14
N ALA A 6 3.87 -18.01 -40.89
CA ALA A 6 3.58 -16.69 -40.37
C ALA A 6 3.91 -16.69 -38.86
N THR A 7 5.02 -16.07 -38.47
CA THR A 7 5.35 -15.82 -37.06
C THR A 7 4.44 -14.71 -36.53
N VAL A 8 3.44 -15.08 -35.73
CA VAL A 8 2.66 -14.13 -34.93
C VAL A 8 3.52 -13.70 -33.75
N THR A 9 4.08 -12.49 -33.80
CA THR A 9 4.69 -11.84 -32.66
C THR A 9 3.58 -11.27 -31.77
N MET A 10 3.27 -11.94 -30.67
CA MET A 10 2.42 -11.37 -29.62
C MET A 10 3.20 -10.25 -28.90
N PRO A 11 2.67 -9.02 -28.80
CA PRO A 11 3.24 -8.04 -27.91
C PRO A 11 3.03 -8.53 -26.47
N ILE A 12 4.11 -8.85 -25.78
CA ILE A 12 4.10 -9.02 -24.32
C ILE A 12 3.91 -7.60 -23.77
N ALA A 13 2.67 -7.24 -23.47
CA ALA A 13 2.38 -6.03 -22.70
C ALA A 13 2.93 -6.26 -21.29
N THR A 14 4.16 -5.82 -21.03
CA THR A 14 4.62 -5.62 -19.66
C THR A 14 3.83 -4.44 -19.12
N ALA A 15 2.78 -4.71 -18.35
CA ALA A 15 2.26 -3.71 -17.43
C ALA A 15 3.45 -3.32 -16.54
N GLY A 16 4.03 -2.14 -16.76
CA GLY A 16 5.00 -1.59 -15.83
C GLY A 16 4.34 -1.58 -14.46
N ALA A 17 5.08 -1.93 -13.41
CA ALA A 17 4.61 -1.73 -12.05
C ALA A 17 4.04 -0.31 -11.97
N ALA A 18 2.78 -0.16 -11.60
CA ALA A 18 2.19 1.14 -11.42
C ALA A 18 2.53 1.55 -9.99
N GLN A 19 3.57 2.37 -9.80
CA GLN A 19 3.98 2.88 -8.48
C GLN A 19 2.95 3.88 -7.89
N ALA A 20 1.74 3.43 -7.55
CA ALA A 20 0.68 4.24 -6.95
C ALA A 20 1.00 4.53 -5.49
N HIS A 21 1.90 5.50 -5.31
CA HIS A 21 2.54 5.70 -4.04
C HIS A 21 1.92 6.85 -3.24
N GLY A 22 1.40 6.52 -2.07
CA GLY A 22 0.90 7.49 -1.10
C GLY A 22 0.60 6.85 0.25
N PHE A 23 0.32 7.70 1.24
CA PHE A 23 -0.08 7.25 2.57
C PHE A 23 -1.02 8.26 3.23
N THR A 24 -1.86 7.81 4.17
CA THR A 24 -2.70 8.72 4.96
C THR A 24 -1.84 9.50 5.97
N ALA A 25 -1.90 10.83 5.83
CA ALA A 25 -1.18 11.79 6.64
C ALA A 25 -2.08 12.44 7.71
N ASN A 26 -3.41 12.30 7.61
CA ASN A 26 -4.35 12.70 8.66
C ASN A 26 -5.61 11.81 8.66
N PRO A 27 -5.98 11.20 9.79
CA PRO A 27 -5.08 10.87 10.90
C PRO A 27 -3.85 10.09 10.38
N PRO A 28 -2.68 10.18 11.03
CA PRO A 28 -1.47 9.53 10.55
C PRO A 28 -1.63 8.00 10.56
N SER A 29 -1.30 7.36 9.44
CA SER A 29 -1.20 5.90 9.35
C SER A 29 0.00 5.34 10.12
N ARG A 30 0.02 4.02 10.33
CA ARG A 30 1.14 3.29 10.95
C ARG A 30 2.46 3.56 10.21
N GLN A 31 2.47 3.46 8.88
CA GLN A 31 3.64 3.77 8.06
C GLN A 31 4.07 5.25 8.17
N ALA A 32 3.12 6.19 8.31
CA ALA A 32 3.44 7.60 8.54
C ALA A 32 4.09 7.84 9.91
N LEU A 33 3.61 7.13 10.94
CA LEU A 33 4.18 7.15 12.30
C LEU A 33 5.58 6.52 12.34
N CYS A 34 5.86 5.54 11.50
CA CYS A 34 7.20 5.00 11.30
C CYS A 34 8.12 6.03 10.63
N ALA A 35 7.68 6.60 9.52
CA ALA A 35 8.49 7.53 8.73
C ALA A 35 8.78 8.85 9.45
N ASN A 36 7.91 9.29 10.35
CA ASN A 36 8.14 10.49 11.16
C ASN A 36 8.90 10.21 12.49
N GLY A 37 9.24 8.95 12.77
CA GLY A 37 9.99 8.55 13.96
C GLY A 37 9.18 8.45 15.26
N THR A 38 7.85 8.59 15.23
CA THR A 38 6.99 8.39 16.41
C THR A 38 7.01 6.92 16.84
N VAL A 39 7.01 6.01 15.88
CA VAL A 39 7.19 4.57 16.10
C VAL A 39 8.52 4.16 15.53
N GLN A 40 9.35 3.52 16.35
CA GLN A 40 10.70 3.10 15.98
C GLN A 40 10.71 1.61 15.61
N ASN A 41 11.84 1.16 15.06
CA ASN A 41 12.07 -0.24 14.69
C ASN A 41 11.09 -0.79 13.62
N CYS A 42 10.64 0.07 12.70
CA CYS A 42 9.72 -0.34 11.64
C CYS A 42 10.40 -1.01 10.42
N GLY A 43 11.71 -1.26 10.45
CA GLY A 43 12.41 -1.86 9.30
C GLY A 43 12.35 -0.98 8.05
N ALA A 44 12.05 -1.55 6.88
CA ALA A 44 12.10 -0.84 5.60
C ALA A 44 11.03 0.26 5.47
N ILE A 45 9.85 0.08 6.06
CA ILE A 45 8.70 0.96 5.80
C ILE A 45 8.89 2.40 6.30
N GLN A 46 9.80 2.62 7.26
CA GLN A 46 10.13 3.98 7.72
C GLN A 46 10.74 4.86 6.62
N TRP A 47 11.33 4.27 5.57
CA TRP A 47 11.97 5.00 4.47
C TRP A 47 11.07 5.19 3.25
N GLU A 48 10.01 4.38 3.14
CA GLU A 48 9.11 4.35 1.99
C GLU A 48 7.64 4.22 2.43
N PRO A 49 7.12 5.11 3.29
CA PRO A 49 5.74 5.00 3.79
C PRO A 49 4.70 4.98 2.68
N GLN A 50 5.02 5.55 1.52
CA GLN A 50 4.17 5.59 0.33
C GLN A 50 4.01 4.23 -0.37
N SER A 51 4.73 3.19 0.04
CA SER A 51 4.91 1.95 -0.76
C SER A 51 4.17 0.73 -0.22
N VAL A 52 3.23 0.90 0.70
CA VAL A 52 2.33 -0.19 1.13
C VAL A 52 1.30 -0.49 0.04
N GLU A 53 1.71 -1.25 -0.96
CA GLU A 53 0.90 -1.65 -2.11
C GLU A 53 0.58 -3.15 -2.03
N GLY A 54 -0.66 -3.50 -2.35
CA GLY A 54 -1.14 -4.88 -2.39
C GLY A 54 -2.21 -5.06 -3.47
N PRO A 55 -2.68 -6.30 -3.71
CA PRO A 55 -3.75 -6.55 -4.67
C PRO A 55 -5.01 -5.74 -4.33
N GLY A 56 -5.67 -5.17 -5.34
CA GLY A 56 -6.93 -4.44 -5.18
C GLY A 56 -8.15 -5.35 -4.93
N ASN A 57 -9.34 -4.77 -5.03
CA ASN A 57 -10.64 -5.47 -4.93
C ASN A 57 -10.93 -6.12 -3.57
N PHE A 58 -10.39 -5.57 -2.48
CA PHE A 58 -10.77 -5.97 -1.14
C PHE A 58 -12.26 -5.62 -0.86
N PRO A 59 -13.05 -6.50 -0.20
CA PRO A 59 -12.66 -7.76 0.45
C PRO A 59 -12.81 -9.03 -0.41
N GLN A 60 -13.28 -8.95 -1.66
CA GLN A 60 -13.46 -10.13 -2.51
C GLN A 60 -12.13 -10.72 -3.00
N ALA A 61 -11.10 -9.89 -3.09
CA ALA A 61 -9.70 -10.25 -3.27
C ALA A 61 -8.84 -9.42 -2.29
N GLY A 62 -7.57 -9.21 -2.60
CA GLY A 62 -6.68 -8.38 -1.78
C GLY A 62 -5.71 -9.20 -0.92
N PRO A 63 -5.01 -8.52 0.00
CA PRO A 63 -4.11 -9.21 0.93
C PRO A 63 -4.86 -10.18 1.84
N ALA A 64 -4.19 -11.25 2.24
CA ALA A 64 -4.75 -12.24 3.16
C ALA A 64 -4.98 -11.68 4.57
N ASP A 65 -5.86 -12.32 5.34
CA ASP A 65 -6.04 -12.02 6.75
C ASP A 65 -4.72 -12.10 7.52
N GLY A 66 -4.52 -11.15 8.44
CA GLY A 66 -3.25 -10.98 9.14
C GLY A 66 -2.17 -10.25 8.35
N HIS A 67 -2.43 -9.87 7.09
CA HIS A 67 -1.48 -9.15 6.22
C HIS A 67 -2.07 -7.90 5.56
N LEU A 68 -3.19 -7.41 6.07
CA LEU A 68 -3.90 -6.26 5.50
C LEU A 68 -3.10 -4.96 5.66
N CYS A 69 -2.42 -4.76 6.79
CA CYS A 69 -1.73 -3.51 7.08
C CYS A 69 -0.41 -3.38 6.31
N SER A 70 0.24 -4.51 5.99
CA SER A 70 1.43 -4.55 5.13
C SER A 70 1.11 -4.59 3.62
N GLY A 71 -0.16 -4.68 3.23
CA GLY A 71 -0.54 -4.90 1.83
C GLY A 71 -0.14 -6.29 1.31
N GLY A 72 0.13 -7.25 2.19
CA GLY A 72 0.69 -8.56 1.81
C GLY A 72 2.20 -8.54 1.58
N ASN A 73 2.86 -7.40 1.81
CA ASN A 73 4.30 -7.27 1.59
C ASN A 73 5.09 -7.67 2.86
N SER A 74 5.80 -8.80 2.78
CA SER A 74 6.58 -9.33 3.90
C SER A 74 7.66 -8.38 4.42
N ARG A 75 8.17 -7.45 3.59
CA ARG A 75 9.12 -6.41 4.03
C ARG A 75 8.51 -5.41 5.01
N PHE A 76 7.18 -5.32 5.03
CA PHE A 76 6.41 -4.38 5.86
C PHE A 76 5.57 -5.09 6.94
N ALA A 77 5.85 -6.37 7.22
CA ALA A 77 5.08 -7.20 8.16
C ALA A 77 4.98 -6.61 9.59
N VAL A 78 5.87 -5.70 9.98
CA VAL A 78 5.76 -4.95 11.24
C VAL A 78 4.44 -4.17 11.35
N LEU A 79 3.88 -3.73 10.22
CA LEU A 79 2.60 -3.02 10.18
C LEU A 79 1.43 -3.92 10.59
N ASP A 80 1.56 -5.23 10.45
CA ASP A 80 0.49 -6.20 10.78
C ASP A 80 0.48 -6.56 12.27
N ASP A 81 1.53 -6.23 13.03
CA ASP A 81 1.60 -6.53 14.46
C ASP A 81 0.53 -5.74 15.23
N PRO A 82 -0.48 -6.42 15.81
CA PRO A 82 -1.55 -5.74 16.53
C PRO A 82 -1.12 -5.30 17.94
N ARG A 83 -0.12 -5.94 18.57
CA ARG A 83 0.17 -5.81 20.02
C ARG A 83 1.65 -6.00 20.43
N GLY A 84 2.58 -5.51 19.64
CA GLY A 84 3.94 -5.14 20.07
C GLY A 84 4.44 -3.78 19.53
N GLY A 85 3.76 -3.22 18.53
CA GLY A 85 4.09 -1.93 17.91
C GLY A 85 3.55 -0.66 18.62
N ASN A 86 2.88 -0.79 19.78
CA ASN A 86 2.36 0.32 20.62
C ASN A 86 1.87 1.53 19.80
N TRP A 87 1.10 1.26 18.74
CA TRP A 87 0.76 2.26 17.74
C TRP A 87 -0.02 3.43 18.37
N PRO A 88 0.49 4.67 18.29
CA PRO A 88 -0.25 5.84 18.71
C PRO A 88 -1.61 5.92 18.02
N ALA A 89 -2.67 6.10 18.81
CA ALA A 89 -4.01 6.29 18.31
C ALA A 89 -4.35 7.78 18.23
N THR A 90 -4.98 8.20 17.12
CA THR A 90 -5.64 9.52 17.09
C THR A 90 -7.00 9.37 17.75
N GLN A 91 -7.23 10.11 18.83
CA GLN A 91 -8.53 10.15 19.49
C GLN A 91 -9.53 10.86 18.58
N VAL A 92 -10.66 10.19 18.33
CA VAL A 92 -11.78 10.71 17.53
C VAL A 92 -13.08 10.43 18.26
N SER A 93 -14.06 11.29 18.08
CA SER A 93 -15.40 11.11 18.63
C SER A 93 -16.37 10.63 17.56
N ALA A 94 -17.41 9.90 17.97
CA ALA A 94 -18.56 9.63 17.10
C ALA A 94 -19.18 10.95 16.63
N ASP A 95 -19.67 10.96 15.39
CA ASP A 95 -20.31 12.11 14.72
C ASP A 95 -19.42 13.36 14.56
N GLN A 96 -18.12 13.26 14.90
CA GLN A 96 -17.16 14.31 14.63
C GLN A 96 -16.92 14.45 13.13
N GLN A 97 -16.97 15.68 12.62
CA GLN A 97 -16.47 15.96 11.28
C GLN A 97 -14.95 15.73 11.25
N LEU A 98 -14.52 14.70 10.52
CA LEU A 98 -13.12 14.31 10.39
C LEU A 98 -12.67 14.41 8.93
N SER A 99 -11.59 15.16 8.69
CA SER A 99 -10.97 15.26 7.37
C SER A 99 -9.86 14.25 7.22
N PHE A 100 -9.99 13.36 6.24
CA PHE A 100 -8.93 12.45 5.84
C PHE A 100 -8.04 13.10 4.79
N ARG A 101 -6.72 12.95 4.95
CA ARG A 101 -5.74 13.49 3.99
C ARG A 101 -4.73 12.44 3.59
N TRP A 102 -4.56 12.28 2.29
CA TRP A 102 -3.49 11.50 1.69
C TRP A 102 -2.34 12.41 1.26
N LYS A 103 -1.10 11.96 1.48
CA LYS A 103 0.07 12.51 0.81
C LYS A 103 0.40 11.59 -0.36
N ILE A 104 0.36 12.14 -1.57
CA ILE A 104 0.63 11.42 -2.81
C ILE A 104 2.03 11.78 -3.28
N THR A 105 2.87 10.78 -3.52
CA THR A 105 4.23 10.97 -4.05
C THR A 105 4.33 10.62 -5.53
N ALA A 106 3.37 9.85 -6.05
CA ALA A 106 3.19 9.60 -7.49
C ALA A 106 1.70 9.58 -7.80
N ALA A 107 1.27 10.39 -8.78
CA ALA A 107 -0.14 10.54 -9.13
C ALA A 107 -0.56 9.50 -10.18
N HIS A 108 -1.48 8.61 -9.80
CA HIS A 108 -2.07 7.59 -10.68
C HIS A 108 -3.52 7.90 -10.97
N SER A 109 -4.04 7.34 -12.07
CA SER A 109 -5.48 7.25 -12.26
C SER A 109 -6.07 6.46 -11.09
N THR A 110 -7.09 7.01 -10.46
CA THR A 110 -7.79 6.39 -9.33
C THR A 110 -9.19 6.02 -9.80
N GLU A 111 -9.62 4.80 -9.47
CA GLU A 111 -10.97 4.32 -9.77
C GLU A 111 -12.03 5.22 -9.11
N SER A 112 -13.22 5.28 -9.71
CA SER A 112 -14.38 6.06 -9.22
C SER A 112 -15.37 5.21 -8.43
#